data_AF-A0A3M2ERU4-F1
#
_entry.id   AF-A0A3M2ERU4-F1
#
_cell.length_a   1.000
_cell.length_b   1.000
_cell.length_c   1.000
_cell.angle_alpha   90.00
_cell.angle_beta   90.00
_cell.angle_gamma   90.00
#
_symmetry.space_group_name_H-M   'P 1'
#
loop_
_entity.id
_entity.type
_entity.pdbx_description
1 polymer ?
#
loop_
_entity_poly.entity_id
_entity_poly.type
_entity_poly.pdbx_seq_one_letter_code
_entity_poly.pdbx_strand_id
1 'polypeptide(L)'
;VSDDPFSAYNHPLQPWALAAHVLVVPLLVLALGWTWGVHASPRVTDRERSARASGLANVGLGLLMIFSGYALQVVSTEGARLALAWTHGVSGSLFALLLTTHAVAGRRSRRIDGEHTARAGHRGGIPPQARPVNRMATKTSRKDAARRPEEVSGSP
;
A
#
# COMPACT_ATOMS: atom_id res chain seq x y z
N VAL A 1 27.46 -19.96 25.47
CA VAL A 1 26.92 -18.92 26.37
C VAL A 1 28.00 -17.87 26.51
N SER A 2 27.72 -16.60 26.21
CA SER A 2 28.69 -15.52 26.36
C SER A 2 28.69 -15.04 27.81
N ASP A 3 29.88 -14.87 28.41
CA ASP A 3 30.05 -14.44 29.80
C ASP A 3 29.76 -12.94 30.02
N ASP A 4 29.37 -12.22 28.96
CA ASP A 4 28.99 -10.81 29.03
C ASP A 4 27.51 -10.65 29.49
N PRO A 5 27.25 -10.04 30.66
CA PRO A 5 25.91 -9.79 31.16
C PRO A 5 25.08 -8.83 30.30
N PHE A 6 25.71 -8.05 29.39
CA PHE A 6 25.04 -7.17 28.44
C PHE A 6 25.01 -7.70 27.00
N SER A 7 25.43 -8.95 26.79
CA SER A 7 25.30 -9.60 25.49
C SER A 7 23.84 -9.64 25.05
N ALA A 8 23.56 -9.24 23.80
CA ALA A 8 22.23 -9.34 23.21
C ALA A 8 21.65 -10.76 23.23
N TYR A 9 22.51 -11.78 23.41
CA TYR A 9 22.15 -13.19 23.52
C TYR A 9 21.75 -13.64 24.95
N ASN A 10 21.85 -12.76 25.96
CA ASN A 10 21.51 -13.06 27.35
C ASN A 10 20.14 -12.49 27.78
N HIS A 11 19.38 -11.88 26.86
CA HIS A 11 18.11 -11.26 27.21
C HIS A 11 16.97 -12.31 27.32
N PRO A 12 16.23 -12.40 28.44
CA PRO A 12 15.22 -13.45 28.66
C PRO A 12 14.06 -13.42 27.65
N LEU A 13 13.78 -12.26 27.05
CA LEU A 13 12.77 -12.12 25.99
C LEU A 13 13.27 -12.47 24.59
N GLN A 14 14.59 -12.66 24.39
CA GLN A 14 15.17 -12.95 23.08
C GLN A 14 14.51 -14.16 22.37
N PRO A 15 14.36 -15.35 23.00
CA PRO A 15 13.78 -16.50 22.30
C PRO A 15 12.33 -16.24 21.88
N TRP A 16 11.56 -15.55 22.72
CA TRP A 16 10.17 -15.19 22.43
C TRP A 16 10.07 -14.16 21.30
N ALA A 17 10.92 -13.14 21.32
CA ALA A 17 10.97 -12.12 20.28
C ALA A 17 11.35 -12.73 18.92
N LEU A 18 12.31 -13.65 18.90
CA LEU A 18 12.73 -14.34 17.68
C LEU A 18 11.62 -15.26 17.13
N ALA A 19 10.97 -16.04 18.00
CA ALA A 19 9.83 -16.86 17.60
C ALA A 19 8.67 -16.02 17.05
N ALA A 20 8.33 -14.93 17.74
CA ALA A 20 7.31 -13.99 17.28
C ALA A 20 7.69 -13.36 15.93
N HIS A 21 8.94 -12.95 15.75
CA HIS A 21 9.41 -12.37 14.49
C HIS A 21 9.22 -13.34 13.33
N VAL A 22 9.66 -14.59 13.47
CA VAL A 22 9.52 -15.62 12.42
C VAL A 22 8.06 -15.90 12.09
N LEU A 23 7.16 -15.92 13.07
CA LEU A 23 5.73 -16.16 12.86
C LEU A 23 4.98 -14.95 12.28
N VAL A 24 5.35 -13.75 12.69
CA VAL A 24 4.68 -12.51 12.28
C VAL A 24 5.11 -12.06 10.89
N VAL A 25 6.34 -12.37 10.45
CA VAL A 25 6.86 -11.97 9.14
C VAL A 25 5.95 -12.42 7.98
N PRO A 26 5.53 -13.69 7.85
CA PRO A 26 4.62 -14.11 6.77
C PRO A 26 3.30 -13.31 6.74
N LEU A 27 2.74 -13.02 7.91
CA LEU A 27 1.52 -12.22 8.04
C LEU A 27 1.73 -10.77 7.62
N LEU A 28 2.87 -10.18 7.99
CA LEU A 28 3.25 -8.82 7.57
C LEU A 28 3.45 -8.72 6.06
N VAL A 29 4.09 -9.71 5.43
CA VAL A 29 4.27 -9.75 3.97
C VAL A 29 2.92 -9.82 3.26
N LEU A 30 2.01 -10.67 3.74
CA LEU A 30 0.65 -10.76 3.19
C LEU A 30 -0.12 -9.44 3.37
N ALA A 31 -0.07 -8.85 4.56
CA ALA A 31 -0.72 -7.57 4.86
C ALA A 31 -0.16 -6.44 3.99
N LEU A 32 1.16 -6.42 3.73
CA LEU A 32 1.79 -5.45 2.85
C LEU A 32 1.32 -5.62 1.40
N GLY A 33 1.26 -6.85 0.91
CA GLY A 33 0.72 -7.17 -0.43
C GLY A 33 -0.76 -6.80 -0.59
N TRP A 34 -1.59 -7.11 0.40
CA TRP A 34 -2.99 -6.72 0.42
C TRP A 34 -3.16 -5.19 0.43
N THR A 35 -2.42 -4.50 1.30
CA THR A 35 -2.45 -3.05 1.42
C THR A 35 -1.99 -2.38 0.12
N TRP A 36 -0.99 -2.93 -0.56
CA TRP A 36 -0.57 -2.47 -1.87
C TRP A 36 -1.71 -2.55 -2.91
N GLY A 37 -2.40 -3.69 -2.99
CA GLY A 37 -3.52 -3.88 -3.92
C GLY A 37 -4.70 -2.93 -3.68
N VAL A 38 -5.09 -2.72 -2.41
CA VAL A 38 -6.25 -1.89 -2.06
C VAL A 38 -5.92 -0.40 -2.04
N HIS A 39 -4.72 -0.02 -1.60
CA HIS A 39 -4.40 1.37 -1.25
C HIS A 39 -3.41 2.04 -2.19
N ALA A 40 -2.41 1.31 -2.68
CA ALA A 40 -1.36 1.86 -3.54
C ALA A 40 -1.79 1.85 -5.02
N SER A 41 -2.33 0.73 -5.51
CA SER A 41 -2.72 0.58 -6.93
C SER A 41 -3.64 1.70 -7.45
N PRO A 42 -4.70 2.14 -6.74
CA PRO A 42 -5.57 3.22 -7.23
C PRO A 42 -4.88 4.59 -7.20
N ARG A 43 -3.97 4.82 -6.24
CA ARG A 43 -3.34 6.11 -6.00
C ARG A 43 -2.05 6.35 -6.77
N VAL A 44 -1.51 5.34 -7.47
CA VAL A 44 -0.36 5.50 -8.39
C VAL A 44 -0.72 6.41 -9.59
N THR A 45 -2.01 6.60 -9.88
CA THR A 45 -2.52 7.49 -10.95
C THR A 45 -2.87 8.92 -10.49
N ASP A 46 -3.37 9.13 -9.26
CA ASP A 46 -3.73 10.48 -8.73
C ASP A 46 -2.60 11.34 -8.12
N ARG A 47 -2.34 12.54 -8.69
CA ARG A 47 -1.20 13.48 -8.55
C ARG A 47 -0.66 13.89 -7.15
N GLU A 48 -1.05 13.27 -6.03
CA GLU A 48 -0.49 13.57 -4.70
C GLU A 48 0.91 12.98 -4.48
N ARG A 49 1.96 13.74 -4.86
CA ARG A 49 3.37 13.29 -4.86
C ARG A 49 3.93 12.92 -3.47
N SER A 50 3.55 13.61 -2.40
CA SER A 50 4.18 13.44 -1.08
C SER A 50 3.76 12.15 -0.36
N ALA A 51 2.47 11.80 -0.40
CA ALA A 51 1.96 10.56 0.20
C ALA A 51 2.44 9.30 -0.54
N ARG A 52 2.71 9.40 -1.85
CA ARG A 52 3.23 8.31 -2.68
C ARG A 52 4.69 7.96 -2.39
N ALA A 53 5.54 8.97 -2.22
CA ALA A 53 6.97 8.76 -2.02
C ALA A 53 7.25 7.97 -0.72
N SER A 54 6.55 8.31 0.37
CA SER A 54 6.66 7.59 1.65
C SER A 54 6.10 6.16 1.57
N GLY A 55 5.02 5.94 0.82
CA GLY A 55 4.49 4.59 0.56
C GLY A 55 5.45 3.73 -0.27
N LEU A 56 6.03 4.28 -1.33
CA LEU A 56 6.97 3.57 -2.20
C LEU A 56 8.31 3.29 -1.49
N ALA A 57 8.79 4.23 -0.68
CA ALA A 57 9.97 4.02 0.16
C ALA A 57 9.75 2.88 1.17
N ASN A 58 8.58 2.81 1.80
CA ASN A 58 8.22 1.69 2.67
C ASN A 58 8.22 0.35 1.93
N VAL A 59 7.68 0.29 0.71
CA VAL A 59 7.70 -0.94 -0.09
C VAL A 59 9.12 -1.36 -0.45
N GLY A 60 9.96 -0.41 -0.89
CA GLY A 60 11.37 -0.68 -1.19
C GLY A 60 12.13 -1.21 0.02
N LEU A 61 11.95 -0.59 1.19
CA LEU A 61 12.53 -1.06 2.45
C LEU A 61 11.98 -2.42 2.88
N GLY A 62 10.68 -2.66 2.70
CA GLY A 62 10.04 -3.95 2.98
C GLY A 62 10.63 -5.07 2.12
N LEU A 63 10.84 -4.83 0.83
CA LEU A 63 11.51 -5.79 -0.05
C LEU A 63 12.95 -6.04 0.39
N LEU A 64 13.72 -4.99 0.68
CA LEU A 64 15.09 -5.13 1.18
C LEU A 64 15.15 -5.95 2.48
N MET A 65 14.20 -5.75 3.39
CA MET A 65 14.03 -6.53 4.62
C MET A 65 13.77 -8.02 4.34
N ILE A 66 12.84 -8.32 3.44
CA ILE A 66 12.49 -9.70 3.07
C ILE A 66 13.69 -10.41 2.44
N PHE A 67 14.34 -9.77 1.46
CA PHE A 67 15.48 -10.35 0.77
C PHE A 67 16.68 -10.57 1.71
N SER A 68 17.00 -9.58 2.54
CA SER A 68 18.11 -9.71 3.51
C SER A 68 17.83 -10.79 4.56
N GLY A 69 16.58 -10.90 5.04
CA GLY A 69 16.16 -11.94 5.98
C GLY A 69 16.24 -13.34 5.40
N TYR A 70 15.85 -13.52 4.13
CA TYR A 70 16.02 -14.78 3.41
C TYR A 70 17.49 -15.10 3.16
N ALA A 71 18.28 -14.10 2.71
CA ALA A 71 19.70 -14.28 2.43
C ALA A 71 20.50 -14.71 3.67
N LEU A 72 20.12 -14.24 4.86
CA LEU A 72 20.71 -14.70 6.14
C LEU A 72 20.59 -16.22 6.36
N GLN A 73 19.55 -16.86 5.80
CA GLN A 73 19.33 -18.30 5.92
C GLN A 73 20.20 -19.10 4.95
N VAL A 74 20.52 -18.52 3.79
CA VAL A 74 21.21 -19.22 2.69
C VAL A 74 22.73 -19.03 2.76
N VAL A 75 23.19 -17.84 3.15
CA VAL A 75 24.61 -17.50 3.16
C VAL A 75 25.30 -18.13 4.38
N SER A 76 26.48 -18.70 4.18
CA SER A 76 27.28 -19.36 5.23
C SER A 76 28.53 -18.59 5.63
N THR A 77 28.98 -17.62 4.82
CA THR A 77 30.19 -16.84 5.12
C THR A 77 29.92 -15.79 6.21
N GLU A 78 30.83 -15.69 7.17
CA GLU A 78 30.65 -14.86 8.36
C GLU A 78 30.57 -13.36 8.04
N GLY A 79 31.44 -12.87 7.15
CA GLY A 79 31.41 -11.46 6.72
C GLY A 79 30.11 -11.07 6.02
N ALA A 80 29.56 -11.95 5.18
CA ALA A 80 28.29 -11.67 4.51
C ALA A 80 27.09 -11.79 5.46
N ARG A 81 27.11 -12.73 6.41
CA ARG A 81 26.11 -12.81 7.48
C ARG A 81 26.08 -11.53 8.32
N LEU A 82 27.25 -11.00 8.70
CA LEU A 82 27.33 -9.75 9.46
C LEU A 82 26.76 -8.58 8.67
N ALA A 83 27.15 -8.44 7.39
CA ALA A 83 26.63 -7.38 6.53
C ALA A 83 25.10 -7.48 6.35
N LEU A 84 24.58 -8.68 6.13
CA LEU A 84 23.14 -8.92 6.02
C LEU A 84 22.40 -8.67 7.33
N ALA A 85 22.97 -9.04 8.48
CA ALA A 85 22.39 -8.76 9.79
C ALA A 85 22.24 -7.26 10.03
N TRP A 86 23.27 -6.47 9.71
CA TRP A 86 23.19 -5.00 9.76
C TRP A 86 22.19 -4.44 8.75
N THR A 87 22.22 -4.92 7.52
CA THR A 87 21.29 -4.49 6.46
C THR A 87 19.84 -4.72 6.87
N HIS A 88 19.56 -5.91 7.41
CA HIS A 88 18.24 -6.29 7.92
C HIS A 88 17.85 -5.43 9.13
N GLY A 89 18.71 -5.32 10.15
CA GLY A 89 18.42 -4.51 11.34
C GLY A 89 18.15 -3.02 11.03
N VAL A 90 18.99 -2.41 10.18
CA VAL A 90 18.86 -1.00 9.79
C VAL A 90 17.63 -0.77 8.92
N SER A 91 17.43 -1.60 7.89
CA SER A 91 16.27 -1.46 7.00
C SER A 91 14.95 -1.70 7.72
N GLY A 92 14.91 -2.63 8.68
CA GLY A 92 13.74 -2.88 9.53
C GLY A 92 13.42 -1.71 10.44
N SER A 93 14.44 -1.09 11.03
CA SER A 93 14.28 0.11 11.86
C SER A 93 13.74 1.30 11.04
N LEU A 94 14.30 1.53 9.85
CA LEU A 94 13.83 2.56 8.93
C LEU A 94 12.40 2.29 8.45
N PHE A 95 12.10 1.03 8.10
CA PHE A 95 10.76 0.61 7.68
C PHE A 95 9.73 0.88 8.76
N ALA A 96 10.00 0.51 10.02
CA ALA A 96 9.07 0.75 11.13
C ALA A 96 8.79 2.25 11.34
N LEU A 97 9.82 3.09 11.27
CA LEU A 97 9.69 4.54 11.41
C LEU A 97 8.89 5.16 10.25
N LEU A 98 9.24 4.82 9.02
CA LEU A 98 8.56 5.34 7.83
C LEU A 98 7.11 4.85 7.73
N LEU A 99 6.84 3.59 8.11
CA LEU A 99 5.50 3.05 8.13
C LEU A 99 4.63 3.75 9.17
N THR A 100 5.18 3.99 10.37
CA THR A 100 4.47 4.68 11.45
C THR A 100 4.15 6.12 11.07
N THR A 101 5.13 6.86 10.54
CA THR A 101 4.93 8.25 10.09
C THR A 101 3.93 8.33 8.94
N HIS A 102 3.98 7.41 7.97
CA HIS A 102 3.00 7.32 6.89
C HIS A 102 1.58 7.03 7.42
N ALA A 103 1.44 6.08 8.34
CA ALA A 103 0.15 5.72 8.93
C ALA A 103 -0.46 6.87 9.76
N VAL A 104 0.35 7.57 10.56
CA VAL A 104 -0.09 8.71 11.37
C VAL A 104 -0.46 9.90 10.50
N ALA A 105 0.38 10.24 9.50
CA ALA A 105 0.09 11.32 8.56
C ALA A 105 -1.22 11.06 7.80
N GLY A 106 -1.43 9.85 7.29
CA GLY A 106 -2.65 9.48 6.58
C GLY A 106 -3.91 9.51 7.47
N ARG A 107 -3.79 9.21 8.76
CA ARG A 107 -4.91 9.35 9.73
C ARG A 107 -5.22 10.81 10.03
N ARG A 108 -4.20 11.67 10.13
CA ARG A 108 -4.36 13.10 10.40
C ARG A 108 -5.09 13.80 9.27
N SER A 109 -4.70 13.55 8.01
CA SER A 109 -5.38 14.18 6.86
C SER A 109 -6.85 13.80 6.78
N ARG A 110 -7.19 12.51 6.96
CA ARG A 110 -8.60 12.05 6.96
C ARG A 110 -9.46 12.68 8.07
N ARG A 111 -8.87 12.96 9.24
CA ARG A 111 -9.59 13.65 10.33
C ARG A 111 -9.91 15.09 9.97
N ILE A 112 -8.94 15.81 9.40
CA ILE A 112 -9.11 17.22 8.99
C ILE A 112 -10.20 17.32 7.92
N ASP A 113 -10.20 16.44 6.92
CA ASP A 113 -11.22 16.41 5.86
C ASP A 113 -12.63 16.12 6.42
N GLY A 114 -12.71 15.21 7.41
CA GLY A 114 -13.95 14.88 8.12
C GLY A 114 -14.50 16.05 8.94
N GLU A 115 -13.65 16.84 9.60
CA GLU A 115 -14.07 18.03 10.34
C GLU A 115 -14.55 19.16 9.41
N HIS A 116 -13.89 19.37 8.28
CA HIS A 116 -14.33 20.36 7.28
C HIS A 116 -15.68 19.99 6.65
N THR A 117 -15.89 18.71 6.31
CA THR A 117 -17.17 18.23 5.76
C THR A 117 -18.29 18.25 6.80
N ALA A 118 -18.01 17.89 8.07
CA ALA A 118 -18.99 17.98 9.16
C ALA A 118 -19.41 19.43 9.47
N ARG A 119 -18.45 20.37 9.49
CA ARG A 119 -18.74 21.80 9.70
C ARG A 119 -19.46 22.44 8.50
N ALA A 120 -19.16 22.01 7.28
CA ALA A 120 -19.88 22.44 6.07
C ALA A 120 -21.33 21.94 6.08
N GLY A 121 -21.57 20.69 6.48
CA GLY A 121 -22.92 20.12 6.61
C GLY A 121 -23.77 20.77 7.71
N HIS A 122 -23.13 21.34 8.75
CA HIS A 122 -23.85 22.03 9.82
C HIS A 122 -24.17 23.50 9.50
N ARG A 123 -23.42 24.16 8.60
CA ARG A 123 -23.68 25.55 8.17
C ARG A 123 -24.50 25.67 6.88
N GLY A 124 -24.59 24.64 6.07
CA GLY A 124 -25.41 24.60 4.86
C GLY A 124 -26.50 23.54 4.98
N GLY A 125 -27.69 23.94 5.41
CA GLY A 125 -28.89 23.09 5.43
C GLY A 125 -29.41 22.75 4.04
N ILE A 126 -28.62 22.02 3.25
CA ILE A 126 -29.10 21.36 2.03
C ILE A 126 -28.49 19.94 2.01
N PRO A 127 -29.31 18.88 2.18
CA PRO A 127 -28.81 17.52 2.07
C PRO A 127 -28.29 17.27 0.64
N PRO A 128 -27.20 16.48 0.48
CA PRO A 128 -26.73 16.09 -0.83
C PRO A 128 -27.80 15.22 -1.49
N GLN A 129 -28.48 15.78 -2.49
CA GLN A 129 -29.33 15.04 -3.43
C GLN A 129 -28.53 13.83 -3.92
N ALA A 130 -29.00 12.64 -3.54
CA ALA A 130 -28.48 11.38 -4.04
C ALA A 130 -28.47 11.44 -5.57
N ARG A 131 -27.28 11.43 -6.17
CA ARG A 131 -27.14 11.30 -7.62
C ARG A 131 -27.85 10.00 -8.03
N PRO A 132 -28.89 10.03 -8.89
CA PRO A 132 -29.42 8.81 -9.45
C PRO A 132 -28.32 8.21 -10.33
N VAL A 133 -27.85 7.02 -9.93
CA VAL A 133 -27.04 6.16 -10.77
C VAL A 133 -27.90 5.81 -11.97
N ASN A 134 -27.70 6.51 -13.09
CA ASN A 134 -28.35 6.18 -14.35
C ASN A 134 -27.72 4.89 -14.89
N ARG A 135 -28.20 3.75 -14.36
CA ARG A 135 -27.97 2.41 -14.90
C ARG A 135 -29.06 2.12 -15.92
N MET A 136 -28.93 2.70 -17.11
CA MET A 136 -29.61 2.26 -18.32
C MET A 136 -28.57 1.65 -19.25
N ALA A 137 -28.80 0.58 -20.01
CA ALA A 137 -29.80 -0.48 -19.97
C ALA A 137 -29.22 -1.53 -20.94
N THR A 138 -29.28 -2.80 -20.55
CA THR A 138 -29.02 -3.94 -21.43
C THR A 138 -30.15 -4.08 -22.46
N LYS A 139 -29.82 -4.23 -23.75
CA LYS A 139 -30.55 -4.99 -24.80
C LYS A 139 -29.78 -4.81 -26.13
N THR A 140 -28.98 -5.77 -26.58
CA THR A 140 -29.38 -6.94 -27.40
C THR A 140 -30.44 -6.64 -28.46
N SER A 141 -30.02 -6.82 -29.71
CA SER A 141 -30.79 -7.45 -30.79
C SER A 141 -31.83 -6.62 -31.56
N ARG A 142 -31.66 -6.69 -32.89
CA ARG A 142 -32.72 -6.80 -33.92
C ARG A 142 -33.17 -5.53 -34.66
N LYS A 143 -32.62 -5.34 -35.86
CA LYS A 143 -33.32 -5.08 -37.15
C LYS A 143 -32.27 -4.65 -38.19
N ASP A 144 -32.01 -5.41 -39.25
CA ASP A 144 -32.84 -5.55 -40.44
C ASP A 144 -33.40 -4.21 -40.97
N ALA A 145 -32.61 -3.58 -41.83
CA ALA A 145 -33.01 -2.74 -42.97
C ALA A 145 -31.71 -2.50 -43.79
N ALA A 146 -31.28 -3.38 -44.68
CA ALA A 146 -31.87 -3.73 -45.98
C ALA A 146 -32.30 -2.50 -46.80
N ARG A 147 -31.69 -2.38 -48.00
CA ARG A 147 -31.97 -1.50 -49.16
C ARG A 147 -31.45 -0.07 -49.06
N ARG A 148 -30.87 0.57 -50.09
CA ARG A 148 -30.24 0.24 -51.39
C ARG A 148 -29.65 1.59 -51.90
N PRO A 149 -28.79 1.60 -52.93
CA PRO A 149 -28.01 2.77 -53.40
C PRO A 149 -28.76 3.63 -54.44
N GLU A 150 -28.09 4.70 -54.89
CA GLU A 150 -28.27 5.52 -56.12
C GLU A 150 -28.81 6.95 -55.95
N GLU A 151 -28.31 7.79 -56.87
CA GLU A 151 -28.70 9.16 -57.28
C GLU A 151 -28.12 10.36 -56.54
N VAL A 152 -27.06 11.01 -57.06
CA VAL A 152 -26.87 11.75 -58.34
C VAL A 152 -26.81 13.24 -58.04
N SER A 153 -25.61 13.75 -58.30
CA SER A 153 -25.19 15.14 -58.38
C SER A 153 -25.90 15.87 -59.52
N GLY A 154 -26.33 17.11 -59.26
CA GLY A 154 -26.55 18.10 -60.32
C GLY A 154 -27.59 19.17 -60.00
N SER A 155 -27.14 20.41 -59.83
CA SER A 155 -27.78 21.67 -60.29
C SER A 155 -27.15 22.88 -59.59
N PRO A 156 -27.20 24.07 -60.18
CA PRO A 156 -26.92 24.45 -61.58
C PRO A 156 -25.64 25.32 -61.70
#